data_AF-H8Z9B5-F1
#
_entry.id   AF-H8Z9B5-F1
#
_cell.length_a   1.000
_cell.length_b   1.000
_cell.length_c   1.000
_cell.angle_alpha   90.00
_cell.angle_beta   90.00
_cell.angle_gamma   90.00
#
_symmetry.space_group_name_H-M   'P 1'
#
loop_
_entity.id
_entity.type
_entity.pdbx_description
1 polymer ?
#
loop_
_entity_poly.entity_id
_entity_poly.type
_entity_poly.pdbx_seq_one_letter_code
_entity_poly.pdbx_strand_id
1 'polypeptide(L)'
;MKLAQTVQLLFQEITRFMDMHKEESSLMKRVPEKIENMPEIEQIIDRDIHRLRFCVRSSDGEEEASEIDKNSKPVMYLRKIAAKLYSIEEYYQEILDFLIPIIYTEVAADKDVEYSKVEKDCMAIYESFLYEYLKNQYALALRYETTLQKMEGYYIVKEIDFEQIKGTFIELSHTALWFSRTFAYEDLVYIYAYLLRSELHAPYVFFLASIRIIREREEVKPMFDLKKRSAILGEKKMKGLIVKSKELDKKIGHFFKDGLLTNKTTTFMVLAGVGVVAAVAAGLCMSRHKSTKE
;
A
#
# COMPACT_ATOMS: atom_id res chain seq x y z
N MET A 1 18.82 -16.60 20.85
CA MET A 1 18.42 -15.21 21.19
C MET A 1 16.93 -15.19 21.47
N LYS A 2 16.45 -14.47 22.49
CA LYS A 2 15.01 -14.22 22.65
C LYS A 2 14.59 -13.17 21.62
N LEU A 3 13.55 -13.45 20.84
CA LEU A 3 13.01 -12.52 19.87
C LEU A 3 12.44 -11.29 20.60
N ALA A 4 12.70 -10.09 20.07
CA ALA A 4 12.05 -8.89 20.60
C ALA A 4 10.52 -9.05 20.49
N GLN A 5 9.78 -8.67 21.54
CA GLN A 5 8.32 -8.86 21.60
C GLN A 5 7.60 -8.22 20.39
N THR A 6 8.11 -7.10 19.90
CA THR A 6 7.61 -6.38 18.72
C THR A 6 7.75 -7.23 17.45
N VAL A 7 8.93 -7.82 17.20
CA VAL A 7 9.14 -8.70 16.04
C VAL A 7 8.26 -9.95 16.14
N GLN A 8 8.15 -10.53 17.34
CA GLN A 8 7.31 -11.69 17.57
C GLN A 8 5.84 -11.44 17.25
N LEU A 9 5.32 -10.25 17.56
CA LEU A 9 3.93 -9.89 17.30
C LEU A 9 3.59 -9.95 15.80
N LEU A 10 4.33 -9.23 14.96
CA LEU A 10 4.04 -9.21 13.53
C LEU A 10 4.38 -10.55 12.86
N PHE A 11 5.46 -11.23 13.30
CA PHE A 11 5.81 -12.55 12.78
C PHE A 11 4.69 -13.58 12.98
N GLN A 12 4.03 -13.57 14.14
CA GLN A 12 2.89 -14.43 14.42
C GLN A 12 1.68 -14.11 13.54
N GLU A 13 1.39 -12.84 13.27
CA GLU A 13 0.26 -12.47 12.42
C GLU A 13 0.54 -12.76 10.94
N ILE A 14 1.78 -12.61 10.46
CA ILE A 14 2.19 -13.08 9.13
C ILE A 14 1.97 -14.59 9.03
N THR A 15 2.47 -15.35 10.01
CA THR A 15 2.32 -16.82 10.02
C THR A 15 0.85 -17.23 9.97
N ARG A 16 -0.01 -16.62 10.80
CA ARG A 16 -1.45 -16.90 10.79
C ARG A 16 -2.11 -16.51 9.48
N PHE A 17 -1.73 -15.37 8.90
CA PHE A 17 -2.24 -14.94 7.61
C PHE A 17 -1.92 -15.99 6.54
N MET A 18 -0.69 -16.48 6.51
CA MET A 18 -0.26 -17.52 5.56
C MET A 18 -0.90 -18.88 5.81
N ASP A 19 -1.17 -19.24 7.07
CA ASP A 19 -1.91 -20.46 7.41
C ASP A 19 -3.35 -20.44 6.86
N MET A 20 -3.94 -19.25 6.75
CA MET A 20 -5.25 -19.03 6.12
C MET A 20 -5.17 -18.97 4.59
N HIS A 21 -4.08 -18.46 4.03
CA HIS A 21 -3.84 -18.32 2.59
C HIS A 21 -2.89 -19.42 2.09
N LYS A 22 -3.41 -20.66 2.07
CA LYS A 22 -2.62 -21.85 1.70
C LYS A 22 -2.30 -21.93 0.21
N GLU A 23 -3.08 -21.26 -0.62
CA GLU A 23 -2.88 -21.25 -2.06
C GLU A 23 -1.68 -20.40 -2.44
N GLU A 24 -0.93 -20.86 -3.43
CA GLU A 24 0.16 -20.09 -4.00
C GLU A 24 -0.39 -18.89 -4.77
N SER A 25 0.20 -17.72 -4.48
CA SER A 25 -0.16 -16.45 -5.10
C SER A 25 -0.16 -16.53 -6.63
N SER A 26 -1.15 -15.90 -7.28
CA SER A 26 -1.21 -15.87 -8.74
C SER A 26 -0.05 -15.07 -9.34
N LEU A 27 0.48 -14.10 -8.58
CA LEU A 27 1.69 -13.36 -8.95
C LEU A 27 2.89 -14.28 -9.11
N MET A 28 3.09 -15.22 -8.17
CA MET A 28 4.21 -16.17 -8.24
C MET A 28 4.14 -17.04 -9.49
N LYS A 29 2.94 -17.45 -9.91
CA LYS A 29 2.72 -18.27 -11.11
C LYS A 29 3.04 -17.54 -12.42
N ARG A 30 3.06 -16.20 -12.40
CA ARG A 30 3.37 -15.37 -13.57
C ARG A 30 4.84 -15.03 -13.69
N VAL A 31 5.61 -15.15 -12.62
CA VAL A 31 7.04 -14.85 -12.65
C VAL A 31 7.73 -15.81 -13.61
N PRO A 32 8.45 -15.32 -14.64
CA PRO A 32 9.13 -16.18 -15.57
C PRO A 32 10.31 -16.89 -14.90
N GLU A 33 10.66 -18.09 -15.38
CA GLU A 33 11.83 -18.84 -14.90
C GLU A 33 13.15 -18.04 -15.08
N LYS A 34 13.18 -17.18 -16.10
CA LYS A 34 14.30 -16.26 -16.38
C LYS A 34 13.76 -14.87 -16.69
N ILE A 35 14.28 -13.87 -15.97
CA ILE A 35 13.93 -12.46 -16.18
C ILE A 35 14.89 -11.87 -17.21
N GLU A 36 14.34 -11.43 -18.34
CA GLU A 36 15.09 -10.69 -19.36
C GLU A 36 15.42 -9.27 -18.86
N ASN A 37 16.50 -8.67 -19.36
CA ASN A 37 16.91 -7.29 -19.03
C ASN A 37 17.15 -7.00 -17.54
N MET A 38 17.51 -8.02 -16.74
CA MET A 38 17.80 -7.87 -15.31
C MET A 38 18.71 -6.67 -14.97
N PRO A 39 19.81 -6.38 -15.71
CA PRO A 39 20.67 -5.23 -15.38
C PRO A 39 19.96 -3.87 -15.44
N GLU A 40 18.99 -3.69 -16.33
CA GLU A 40 18.21 -2.46 -16.44
C GLU A 40 17.18 -2.36 -15.30
N ILE A 41 16.51 -3.47 -15.00
CA ILE A 41 15.55 -3.59 -13.90
C ILE A 41 16.24 -3.29 -12.56
N GLU A 42 17.42 -3.84 -12.32
CA GLU A 42 18.21 -3.61 -11.11
C GLU A 42 18.57 -2.14 -10.93
N GLN A 43 18.94 -1.42 -12.00
CA GLN A 43 19.23 0.01 -11.92
C GLN A 43 18.03 0.86 -11.49
N ILE A 44 16.84 0.53 -12.01
CA ILE A 44 15.59 1.20 -11.63
C ILE A 44 15.29 0.95 -10.16
N ILE A 45 15.37 -0.32 -9.73
CA ILE A 45 15.08 -0.71 -8.35
C ILE A 45 16.10 -0.11 -7.39
N ASP A 46 17.38 -0.10 -7.71
CA ASP A 46 18.42 0.47 -6.85
C ASP A 46 18.22 1.96 -6.63
N ARG A 47 17.81 2.70 -7.68
CA ARG A 47 17.42 4.11 -7.55
C ARG A 47 16.26 4.30 -6.58
N ASP A 48 15.27 3.41 -6.62
CA ASP A 48 14.08 3.51 -5.78
C ASP A 48 14.39 3.07 -4.34
N ILE A 49 15.23 2.04 -4.14
CA ILE A 49 15.77 1.62 -2.84
C ILE A 49 16.61 2.72 -2.18
N HIS A 50 17.37 3.49 -2.97
CA HIS A 50 18.12 4.63 -2.45
C HIS A 50 17.19 5.70 -1.84
N ARG A 51 15.93 5.74 -2.27
CA ARG A 51 14.90 6.66 -1.77
C ARG A 51 14.02 6.05 -0.66
N LEU A 52 14.19 4.78 -0.33
CA LEU A 52 13.42 4.08 0.70
C LEU A 52 13.66 4.73 2.07
N ARG A 53 12.62 5.13 2.80
CA ARG A 53 12.72 5.83 4.11
C ARG A 53 12.30 4.97 5.31
N PHE A 54 12.47 3.66 5.19
CA PHE A 54 12.14 2.73 6.28
C PHE A 54 13.12 2.88 7.45
N CYS A 55 12.58 3.20 8.63
CA CYS A 55 13.36 3.41 9.85
C CYS A 55 13.13 2.30 10.88
N VAL A 56 14.21 1.88 11.52
CA VAL A 56 14.25 0.90 12.62
C VAL A 56 15.03 1.52 13.79
N ARG A 57 14.72 1.18 15.05
CA ARG A 57 15.59 1.61 16.17
C ARG A 57 16.98 1.02 16.02
N SER A 58 17.98 1.84 16.32
CA SER A 58 19.36 1.35 16.41
C SER A 58 19.46 0.34 17.56
N SER A 59 20.31 -0.68 17.38
CA SER A 59 20.63 -1.66 18.42
C SER A 59 21.38 -1.08 19.60
N ASP A 60 21.84 0.17 19.49
CA ASP A 60 22.87 0.76 20.34
C ASP A 60 22.29 1.70 21.42
N GLY A 61 20.97 1.63 21.65
CA GLY A 61 20.32 2.33 22.76
C GLY A 61 20.12 3.83 22.53
N GLU A 62 20.24 4.32 21.30
CA GLU A 62 19.80 5.67 20.96
C GLU A 62 18.26 5.76 21.02
N GLU A 63 17.74 6.89 21.48
CA GLU A 63 16.29 7.16 21.54
C GLU A 63 15.68 7.39 20.14
N GLU A 64 16.49 7.43 19.08
CA GLU A 64 16.08 7.75 17.71
C GLU A 64 16.08 6.52 16.77
N ALA A 65 15.08 6.47 15.87
CA ALA A 65 15.07 5.49 14.78
C ALA A 65 15.96 5.97 13.63
N SER A 66 16.76 5.05 13.09
CA SER A 66 17.65 5.27 11.94
C SER A 66 17.10 4.58 10.70
N GLU A 67 17.40 5.10 9.51
CA GLU A 67 17.08 4.40 8.27
C GLU A 67 17.77 3.03 8.23
N ILE A 68 17.07 2.03 7.67
CA ILE A 68 17.65 0.70 7.45
C ILE A 68 18.88 0.79 6.54
N ASP A 69 19.90 0.00 6.87
CA ASP A 69 21.05 -0.22 6.00
C ASP A 69 20.59 -0.80 4.65
N LYS A 70 20.88 -0.09 3.56
CA LYS A 70 20.49 -0.48 2.20
C LYS A 70 21.23 -1.73 1.69
N ASN A 71 22.26 -2.18 2.41
CA ASN A 71 23.00 -3.40 2.11
C ASN A 71 22.59 -4.58 3.01
N SER A 72 21.64 -4.38 3.92
CA SER A 72 21.18 -5.43 4.83
C SER A 72 20.40 -6.54 4.10
N LYS A 73 20.38 -7.74 4.71
CA LYS A 73 19.64 -8.92 4.19
C LYS A 73 18.18 -8.61 3.82
N PRO A 74 17.39 -7.87 4.64
CA PRO A 74 16.03 -7.48 4.26
C PRO A 74 15.95 -6.69 2.95
N VAL A 75 16.87 -5.73 2.74
CA VAL A 75 16.87 -4.90 1.52
C VAL A 75 17.33 -5.71 0.30
N MET A 76 18.24 -6.67 0.48
CA MET A 76 18.58 -7.62 -0.59
C MET A 76 17.39 -8.48 -1.03
N TYR A 77 16.58 -8.96 -0.07
CA TYR A 77 15.36 -9.72 -0.39
C TYR A 77 14.31 -8.84 -1.07
N LEU A 78 14.17 -7.60 -0.61
CA LEU A 78 13.28 -6.62 -1.22
C LEU A 78 13.63 -6.36 -2.69
N ARG A 79 14.92 -6.17 -3.02
CA ARG A 79 15.37 -5.99 -4.42
C ARG A 79 14.95 -7.15 -5.32
N LYS A 80 15.14 -8.39 -4.85
CA LYS A 80 14.78 -9.59 -5.61
C LYS A 80 13.27 -9.70 -5.84
N ILE A 81 12.46 -9.42 -4.81
CA ILE A 81 11.00 -9.42 -4.93
C ILE A 81 10.54 -8.31 -5.88
N ALA A 82 11.12 -7.10 -5.77
CA ALA A 82 10.83 -5.99 -6.66
C ALA A 82 11.16 -6.32 -8.13
N ALA A 83 12.28 -6.98 -8.41
CA ALA A 83 12.66 -7.39 -9.75
C ALA A 83 11.67 -8.40 -10.35
N LYS A 84 11.21 -9.36 -9.55
CA LYS A 84 10.17 -10.31 -9.95
C LYS A 84 8.86 -9.59 -10.28
N LEU A 85 8.43 -8.67 -9.43
CA LEU A 85 7.21 -7.89 -9.66
C LEU A 85 7.33 -6.98 -10.88
N TYR A 86 8.51 -6.41 -11.12
CA TYR A 86 8.77 -5.60 -12.31
C TYR A 86 8.66 -6.45 -13.59
N SER A 87 9.21 -7.67 -13.56
CA SER A 87 9.20 -8.58 -14.71
C SER A 87 7.80 -9.04 -15.15
N ILE A 88 6.79 -8.88 -14.29
CA ILE A 88 5.40 -9.22 -14.59
C ILE A 88 4.50 -7.98 -14.70
N GLU A 89 5.09 -6.79 -14.79
CA GLU A 89 4.41 -5.48 -14.89
C GLU A 89 3.56 -5.14 -13.65
N GLU A 90 3.89 -5.70 -12.48
CA GLU A 90 3.16 -5.47 -11.22
C GLU A 90 3.98 -4.68 -10.20
N TYR A 91 5.06 -4.02 -10.64
CA TYR A 91 5.89 -3.16 -9.82
C TYR A 91 5.37 -1.72 -9.79
N TYR A 92 5.18 -1.23 -8.57
CA TYR A 92 4.90 0.17 -8.25
C TYR A 92 5.95 0.62 -7.24
N GLN A 93 6.49 1.83 -7.36
CA GLN A 93 7.59 2.28 -6.50
C GLN A 93 7.22 2.18 -5.00
N GLU A 94 5.96 2.44 -4.68
CA GLU A 94 5.34 2.37 -3.36
C GLU A 94 5.43 0.97 -2.73
N ILE A 95 5.52 -0.09 -3.53
CA ILE A 95 5.56 -1.46 -3.03
C ILE A 95 6.75 -1.72 -2.11
N LEU A 96 7.85 -0.97 -2.32
CA LEU A 96 9.05 -1.10 -1.53
C LEU A 96 8.80 -0.75 -0.06
N ASP A 97 8.08 0.35 0.17
CA ASP A 97 7.74 0.79 1.52
C ASP A 97 6.67 -0.12 2.15
N PHE A 98 5.79 -0.74 1.35
CA PHE A 98 4.80 -1.71 1.83
C PHE A 98 5.42 -3.05 2.25
N LEU A 99 6.36 -3.58 1.48
CA LEU A 99 6.92 -4.92 1.71
C LEU A 99 8.02 -4.94 2.77
N ILE A 100 8.79 -3.87 2.91
CA ILE A 100 9.97 -3.88 3.79
C ILE A 100 9.66 -4.20 5.28
N PRO A 101 8.53 -3.81 5.90
CA PRO A 101 8.23 -4.18 7.29
C PRO A 101 7.98 -5.69 7.44
N ILE A 102 7.39 -6.34 6.42
CA ILE A 102 7.14 -7.79 6.39
C ILE A 102 8.49 -8.52 6.32
N ILE A 103 9.30 -8.17 5.31
CA ILE A 103 10.61 -8.78 5.07
C ILE A 103 11.52 -8.60 6.28
N TYR A 104 11.59 -7.39 6.84
CA TYR A 104 12.41 -7.11 8.02
C TYR A 104 11.98 -7.97 9.20
N THR A 105 10.68 -8.13 9.43
CA THR A 105 10.15 -8.96 10.52
C THR A 105 10.57 -10.41 10.38
N GLU A 106 10.44 -10.98 9.19
CA GLU A 106 10.81 -12.37 8.96
C GLU A 106 12.31 -12.64 9.15
N VAL A 107 13.15 -11.75 8.60
CA VAL A 107 14.60 -11.85 8.75
C VAL A 107 15.06 -11.61 10.20
N ALA A 108 14.38 -10.72 10.92
CA ALA A 108 14.66 -10.47 12.33
C ALA A 108 14.17 -11.62 13.24
N ALA A 109 13.08 -12.31 12.85
CA ALA A 109 12.55 -13.48 13.55
C ALA A 109 13.43 -14.72 13.37
N ASP A 110 13.95 -14.91 12.16
CA ASP A 110 14.84 -16.00 11.80
C ASP A 110 15.95 -15.51 10.87
N LYS A 111 17.18 -15.43 11.40
CA LYS A 111 18.35 -14.96 10.64
C LYS A 111 18.68 -15.89 9.47
N ASP A 112 18.27 -17.16 9.55
CA ASP A 112 18.53 -18.18 8.54
C ASP A 112 17.33 -18.38 7.61
N VAL A 113 16.29 -17.54 7.73
CA VAL A 113 15.09 -17.61 6.87
C VAL A 113 15.49 -17.61 5.40
N GLU A 114 14.92 -18.56 4.67
CA GLU A 114 15.14 -18.71 3.24
C GLU A 114 14.39 -17.64 2.44
N TYR A 115 15.01 -17.20 1.34
CA TYR A 115 14.40 -16.24 0.43
C TYR A 115 13.05 -16.73 -0.14
N SER A 116 12.94 -18.02 -0.45
CA SER A 116 11.72 -18.66 -0.99
C SER A 116 10.51 -18.48 -0.07
N LYS A 117 10.70 -18.60 1.25
CA LYS A 117 9.64 -18.36 2.24
C LYS A 117 9.24 -16.89 2.25
N VAL A 118 10.21 -15.99 2.35
CA VAL A 118 9.94 -14.54 2.40
C VAL A 118 9.25 -14.07 1.12
N GLU A 119 9.68 -14.57 -0.03
CA GLU A 119 9.02 -14.31 -1.31
C GLU A 119 7.56 -14.75 -1.27
N LYS A 120 7.28 -15.99 -0.85
CA LYS A 120 5.92 -16.52 -0.78
C LYS A 120 5.03 -15.65 0.11
N ASP A 121 5.51 -15.33 1.31
CA ASP A 121 4.76 -14.57 2.30
C ASP A 121 4.50 -13.13 1.79
N CYS A 122 5.51 -12.48 1.19
CA CYS A 122 5.35 -11.16 0.58
C CYS A 122 4.40 -11.15 -0.62
N MET A 123 4.50 -12.10 -1.55
CA MET A 123 3.67 -12.14 -2.74
C MET A 123 2.19 -12.36 -2.38
N ALA A 124 1.89 -13.26 -1.44
CA ALA A 124 0.53 -13.50 -0.98
C ALA A 124 -0.07 -12.28 -0.26
N ILE A 125 0.69 -11.63 0.63
CA ILE A 125 0.21 -10.42 1.32
C ILE A 125 0.04 -9.26 0.34
N TYR A 126 0.99 -9.07 -0.59
CA TYR A 126 0.87 -8.05 -1.63
C TYR A 126 -0.35 -8.27 -2.50
N GLU A 127 -0.55 -9.50 -2.98
CA GLU A 127 -1.70 -9.88 -3.80
C GLU A 127 -3.04 -9.60 -3.10
N SER A 128 -3.11 -9.96 -1.82
CA SER A 128 -4.35 -9.87 -1.04
C SER A 128 -4.77 -8.44 -0.71
N PHE A 129 -3.82 -7.50 -0.65
CA PHE A 129 -4.10 -6.15 -0.14
C PHE A 129 -3.82 -5.02 -1.12
N LEU A 130 -2.69 -5.03 -1.81
CA LEU A 130 -2.25 -3.88 -2.60
C LEU A 130 -2.37 -4.14 -4.10
N TYR A 131 -2.20 -5.39 -4.54
CA TYR A 131 -2.37 -5.75 -5.95
C TYR A 131 -3.79 -5.50 -6.46
N GLU A 132 -4.80 -6.06 -5.77
CA GLU A 132 -6.21 -5.83 -6.11
C GLU A 132 -6.59 -4.35 -6.00
N TYR A 133 -6.01 -3.66 -5.01
CA TYR A 133 -6.19 -2.24 -4.78
C TYR A 133 -5.65 -1.36 -5.95
N LEU A 134 -4.47 -1.71 -6.48
CA LEU A 134 -3.83 -0.97 -7.57
C LEU A 134 -4.40 -1.33 -8.95
N LYS A 135 -4.78 -2.60 -9.17
CA LYS A 135 -5.22 -3.09 -10.50
C LYS A 135 -6.72 -2.88 -10.78
N ASN A 136 -7.59 -3.13 -9.80
CA ASN A 136 -9.04 -3.13 -9.99
C ASN A 136 -9.75 -1.96 -9.29
N GLN A 137 -9.02 -1.14 -8.55
CA GLN A 137 -9.59 -0.37 -7.45
C GLN A 137 -9.06 1.05 -7.29
N TYR A 138 -8.45 1.65 -8.33
CA TYR A 138 -8.38 3.11 -8.42
C TYR A 138 -9.76 3.76 -8.22
N ALA A 139 -10.80 3.10 -8.73
CA ALA A 139 -12.20 3.44 -8.46
C ALA A 139 -12.62 3.21 -7.00
N LEU A 140 -12.13 2.18 -6.31
CA LEU A 140 -12.42 1.97 -4.88
C LEU A 140 -11.69 3.00 -4.01
N ALA A 141 -10.43 3.30 -4.31
CA ALA A 141 -9.65 4.36 -3.70
C ALA A 141 -10.37 5.71 -3.81
N LEU A 142 -10.81 6.07 -5.02
CA LEU A 142 -11.62 7.26 -5.28
C LEU A 142 -12.97 7.24 -4.54
N ARG A 143 -13.64 6.09 -4.47
CA ARG A 143 -14.89 5.94 -3.71
C ARG A 143 -14.67 6.10 -2.21
N TYR A 144 -13.61 5.50 -1.68
CA TYR A 144 -13.25 5.61 -0.27
C TYR A 144 -12.85 7.04 0.06
N GLU A 145 -12.11 7.72 -0.81
CA GLU A 145 -11.85 9.16 -0.73
C GLU A 145 -13.16 9.98 -0.67
N THR A 146 -14.11 9.67 -1.57
CA THR A 146 -15.44 10.31 -1.56
C THR A 146 -16.22 10.04 -0.27
N THR A 147 -16.09 8.85 0.30
CA THR A 147 -16.67 8.50 1.61
C THR A 147 -16.00 9.28 2.72
N LEU A 148 -14.67 9.38 2.71
CA LEU A 148 -13.89 10.15 3.67
C LEU A 148 -14.30 11.63 3.66
N GLN A 149 -14.53 12.23 2.50
CA GLN A 149 -15.02 13.62 2.35
C GLN A 149 -16.33 13.92 3.07
N LYS A 150 -17.14 12.90 3.35
CA LYS A 150 -18.41 13.03 4.07
C LYS A 150 -18.27 12.84 5.59
N MET A 151 -17.09 12.43 6.07
CA MET A 151 -16.85 12.13 7.48
C MET A 151 -16.40 13.37 8.24
N GLU A 152 -16.98 13.57 9.42
CA GLU A 152 -16.58 14.65 10.33
C GLU A 152 -15.09 14.55 10.69
N GLY A 153 -14.36 15.65 10.53
CA GLY A 153 -12.90 15.73 10.75
C GLY A 153 -12.05 15.51 9.49
N TYR A 154 -12.65 14.99 8.40
CA TYR A 154 -12.04 15.03 7.07
C TYR A 154 -12.32 16.39 6.43
N TYR A 155 -11.28 17.09 5.99
CA TYR A 155 -11.34 18.52 5.69
C TYR A 155 -10.62 18.87 4.37
N ILE A 156 -10.52 17.93 3.43
CA ILE A 156 -10.09 18.29 2.07
C ILE A 156 -11.23 19.07 1.42
N VAL A 157 -11.09 20.39 1.40
CA VAL A 157 -12.11 21.36 0.93
C VAL A 157 -11.89 21.77 -0.54
N LYS A 158 -10.94 21.17 -1.26
CA LYS A 158 -10.74 21.46 -2.70
C LYS A 158 -11.39 20.38 -3.55
N GLU A 159 -12.16 20.79 -4.56
CA GLU A 159 -12.62 19.90 -5.62
C GLU A 159 -11.41 19.19 -6.24
N ILE A 160 -11.50 17.86 -6.34
CA ILE A 160 -10.48 17.04 -6.97
C ILE A 160 -10.54 17.32 -8.47
N ASP A 161 -9.58 18.10 -8.97
CA ASP A 161 -9.32 18.18 -10.41
C ASP A 161 -8.69 16.86 -10.86
N PHE A 162 -9.41 16.12 -11.72
CA PHE A 162 -8.99 14.83 -12.24
C PHE A 162 -7.67 14.90 -13.03
N GLU A 163 -7.26 16.08 -13.52
CA GLU A 163 -5.97 16.27 -14.21
C GLU A 163 -4.81 16.59 -13.23
N GLN A 164 -5.07 17.11 -12.04
CA GLN A 164 -4.07 17.33 -10.98
C GLN A 164 -3.83 16.11 -10.08
N ILE A 165 -4.52 15.01 -10.37
CA ILE A 165 -4.51 13.73 -9.65
C ILE A 165 -3.12 13.17 -9.32
N LYS A 166 -2.08 13.54 -10.06
CA LYS A 166 -0.71 13.13 -9.72
C LYS A 166 -0.20 13.69 -8.39
N GLY A 167 -0.83 14.72 -7.82
CA GLY A 167 -0.43 15.37 -6.57
C GLY A 167 -1.42 15.26 -5.40
N THR A 168 -2.69 14.89 -5.65
CA THR A 168 -3.78 14.98 -4.66
C THR A 168 -4.05 13.65 -3.93
N PHE A 169 -3.27 12.61 -4.19
CA PHE A 169 -3.41 11.27 -3.60
C PHE A 169 -2.50 11.05 -2.37
N ILE A 170 -2.04 12.12 -1.70
CA ILE A 170 -1.05 11.99 -0.63
C ILE A 170 -1.61 11.15 0.54
N GLU A 171 -2.88 11.31 0.86
CA GLU A 171 -3.60 10.55 1.89
C GLU A 171 -3.79 9.08 1.50
N LEU A 172 -4.13 8.84 0.23
CA LEU A 172 -4.21 7.50 -0.36
C LEU A 172 -2.84 6.83 -0.45
N SER A 173 -1.76 7.59 -0.57
CA SER A 173 -0.40 7.05 -0.54
C SER A 173 -0.06 6.51 0.85
N HIS A 174 -0.48 7.18 1.93
CA HIS A 174 -0.28 6.65 3.28
C HIS A 174 -1.08 5.37 3.53
N THR A 175 -2.33 5.31 3.07
CA THR A 175 -3.16 4.10 3.22
C THR A 175 -2.70 2.97 2.30
N ALA A 176 -2.21 3.24 1.09
CA ALA A 176 -1.64 2.23 0.20
C ALA A 176 -0.32 1.65 0.75
N LEU A 177 0.47 2.48 1.43
CA LEU A 177 1.74 2.09 2.03
C LEU A 177 1.61 1.53 3.44
N TRP A 178 0.39 1.41 3.98
CA TRP A 178 0.13 1.07 5.38
C TRP A 178 1.01 1.90 6.33
N PHE A 179 1.12 3.19 6.03
CA PHE A 179 1.79 4.19 6.85
C PHE A 179 3.30 3.96 7.03
N SER A 180 3.95 3.15 6.19
CA SER A 180 5.37 2.81 6.32
C SER A 180 6.33 3.99 6.16
N ARG A 181 5.90 5.06 5.48
CA ARG A 181 6.61 6.35 5.46
C ARG A 181 6.25 7.29 6.62
N THR A 182 5.20 6.95 7.37
CA THR A 182 4.73 7.75 8.50
C THR A 182 5.30 7.24 9.81
N PHE A 183 5.30 5.94 10.07
CA PHE A 183 5.72 5.39 11.36
C PHE A 183 7.01 4.59 11.24
N ALA A 184 7.79 4.57 12.33
CA ALA A 184 8.94 3.68 12.44
C ALA A 184 8.49 2.23 12.60
N TYR A 185 9.40 1.28 12.33
CA TYR A 185 9.10 -0.15 12.34
C TYR A 185 8.37 -0.62 13.62
N GLU A 186 8.77 -0.15 14.80
CA GLU A 186 8.19 -0.56 16.07
C GLU A 186 6.68 -0.29 16.13
N ASP A 187 6.25 0.82 15.54
CA ASP A 187 4.86 1.22 15.43
C ASP A 187 4.17 0.52 14.25
N LEU A 188 4.87 0.34 13.13
CA LEU A 188 4.37 -0.40 11.97
C LEU A 188 4.03 -1.85 12.29
N VAL A 189 4.77 -2.49 13.20
CA VAL A 189 4.44 -3.83 13.71
C VAL A 189 2.99 -3.91 14.17
N TYR A 190 2.53 -2.94 14.96
CA TYR A 190 1.16 -2.94 15.48
C TYR A 190 0.14 -2.66 14.39
N ILE A 191 0.48 -1.76 13.46
CA ILE A 191 -0.38 -1.40 12.32
C ILE A 191 -0.56 -2.61 11.42
N TYR A 192 0.53 -3.24 10.97
CA TYR A 192 0.48 -4.41 10.08
C TYR A 192 -0.18 -5.60 10.78
N ALA A 193 0.13 -5.86 12.06
CA ALA A 193 -0.53 -6.91 12.84
C ALA A 193 -2.05 -6.72 12.93
N TYR A 194 -2.51 -5.47 13.02
CA TYR A 194 -3.94 -5.15 12.98
C TYR A 194 -4.52 -5.31 11.57
N LEU A 195 -3.87 -4.75 10.56
CA LEU A 195 -4.39 -4.71 9.18
C LEU A 195 -4.41 -6.10 8.51
N LEU A 196 -3.45 -6.98 8.79
CA LEU A 196 -3.44 -8.37 8.30
C LEU A 196 -4.67 -9.17 8.75
N ARG A 197 -5.36 -8.73 9.80
CA ARG A 197 -6.57 -9.38 10.35
C ARG A 197 -7.86 -8.63 9.98
N SER A 198 -7.73 -7.56 9.22
CA SER A 198 -8.83 -6.63 8.98
C SER A 198 -9.29 -6.69 7.53
N GLU A 199 -10.46 -6.11 7.26
CA GLU A 199 -10.97 -5.97 5.90
C GLU A 199 -10.18 -4.90 5.11
N LEU A 200 -10.29 -4.93 3.78
CA LEU A 200 -9.52 -4.08 2.86
C LEU A 200 -9.67 -2.57 3.11
N HIS A 201 -10.80 -2.12 3.67
CA HIS A 201 -11.04 -0.71 3.97
C HIS A 201 -10.47 -0.26 5.32
N ALA A 202 -10.00 -1.17 6.16
CA ALA A 202 -9.47 -0.86 7.49
C ALA A 202 -8.31 0.16 7.52
N PRO A 203 -7.39 0.21 6.52
CA PRO A 203 -6.38 1.27 6.44
C PRO A 203 -6.97 2.69 6.44
N TYR A 204 -8.14 2.89 5.83
CA TYR A 204 -8.82 4.19 5.76
C TYR A 204 -9.44 4.61 7.08
N VAL A 205 -10.06 3.64 7.76
CA VAL A 205 -10.61 3.87 9.09
C VAL A 205 -9.47 4.16 10.07
N PHE A 206 -8.34 3.46 9.93
CA PHE A 206 -7.14 3.75 10.70
C PHE A 206 -6.56 5.13 10.38
N PHE A 207 -6.55 5.54 9.11
CA PHE A 207 -6.16 6.90 8.71
C PHE A 207 -7.01 7.95 9.43
N LEU A 208 -8.35 7.82 9.41
CA LEU A 208 -9.23 8.76 10.12
C LEU A 208 -8.96 8.81 11.63
N ALA A 209 -8.69 7.66 12.25
CA ALA A 209 -8.36 7.60 13.67
C ALA A 209 -7.00 8.26 14.00
N SER A 210 -6.08 8.30 13.03
CA SER A 210 -4.70 8.80 13.18
C SER A 210 -4.48 10.19 12.58
N ILE A 211 -5.43 10.74 11.82
CA ILE A 211 -5.28 11.95 11.01
C ILE A 211 -4.76 13.16 11.80
N ARG A 212 -5.21 13.32 13.05
CA ARG A 212 -4.76 14.43 13.90
C ARG A 212 -3.27 14.34 14.21
N ILE A 213 -2.79 13.13 14.53
CA ILE A 213 -1.37 12.88 14.84
C ILE A 213 -0.51 13.05 13.60
N ILE A 214 -0.97 12.54 12.45
CA ILE A 214 -0.27 12.68 11.17
C ILE A 214 -0.14 14.17 10.83
N ARG A 215 -1.21 14.96 10.97
CA ARG A 215 -1.22 16.41 10.68
C ARG A 215 -0.33 17.22 11.63
N GLU A 216 -0.41 16.95 12.94
CA GLU A 216 0.44 17.62 13.94
C GLU A 216 1.94 17.45 13.62
N ARG A 217 2.36 16.27 13.13
CA ARG A 217 3.75 16.02 12.77
C ARG A 217 4.18 16.69 11.48
N GLU A 218 3.34 16.67 10.46
CA GLU A 218 3.72 17.21 9.17
C GLU A 218 3.78 18.76 9.17
N GLU A 219 3.28 19.44 10.20
CA GLU A 219 3.21 20.93 10.31
C GLU A 219 2.49 21.60 9.12
N VAL A 220 1.64 20.87 8.41
CA VAL A 220 1.02 21.38 7.17
C VAL A 220 -0.48 21.67 7.32
N LYS A 221 -0.92 22.71 6.59
CA LYS A 221 -2.26 22.82 5.95
C LYS A 221 -2.49 21.59 5.02
N PRO A 222 -3.59 21.38 4.27
CA PRO A 222 -4.06 20.03 3.83
C PRO A 222 -3.23 19.28 2.75
N MET A 223 -1.89 19.33 2.79
CA MET A 223 -0.97 18.54 1.97
C MET A 223 0.15 18.03 2.88
N PHE A 224 0.40 16.73 3.00
CA PHE A 224 1.43 16.20 3.90
C PHE A 224 2.85 16.30 3.29
N ASP A 225 3.87 16.59 4.11
CA ASP A 225 5.28 16.66 3.69
C ASP A 225 6.03 15.34 4.00
N LEU A 226 6.11 14.44 3.03
CA LEU A 226 6.78 13.13 3.16
C LEU A 226 8.31 13.20 3.46
N LYS A 227 8.88 14.39 3.69
CA LYS A 227 10.31 14.59 4.01
C LYS A 227 10.66 14.41 5.49
N LYS A 228 9.69 14.34 6.41
CA LYS A 228 9.97 14.21 7.85
C LYS A 228 10.31 12.76 8.25
N ARG A 229 11.33 12.58 9.13
CA ARG A 229 11.73 11.27 9.67
C ARG A 229 10.56 10.56 10.36
N SER A 230 10.42 9.24 10.16
CA SER A 230 9.34 8.39 10.68
C SER A 230 9.07 8.57 12.17
N ALA A 231 7.79 8.68 12.57
CA ALA A 231 7.39 8.89 13.95
C ALA A 231 7.55 7.64 14.80
N ILE A 232 7.90 7.83 16.08
CA ILE A 232 7.79 6.83 17.14
C ILE A 232 6.77 7.35 18.17
N LEU A 233 5.55 6.82 18.11
CA LEU A 233 4.49 7.07 19.08
C LEU A 233 4.61 6.15 20.30
N GLY A 234 5.07 4.92 20.07
CA GLY A 234 5.22 3.89 21.09
C GLY A 234 3.93 3.11 21.35
N GLU A 235 4.12 1.92 21.93
CA GLU A 235 3.10 0.88 22.09
C GLU A 235 1.77 1.38 22.69
N LYS A 236 1.81 2.14 23.81
CA LYS A 236 0.60 2.59 24.50
C LYS A 236 -0.27 3.46 23.61
N LYS A 237 0.34 4.40 22.87
CA LYS A 237 -0.38 5.28 21.95
C LYS A 237 -0.90 4.50 20.74
N MET A 238 -0.09 3.59 20.20
CA MET A 238 -0.47 2.78 19.04
C MET A 238 -1.63 1.84 19.33
N LYS A 239 -1.60 1.15 20.47
CA LYS A 239 -2.75 0.35 20.95
C LYS A 239 -4.01 1.20 21.12
N GLY A 240 -3.87 2.42 21.65
CA GLY A 240 -4.97 3.38 21.75
C GLY A 240 -5.56 3.77 20.39
N LEU A 241 -4.73 3.98 19.36
CA LEU A 241 -5.17 4.27 18.00
C LEU A 241 -5.90 3.08 17.37
N ILE A 242 -5.42 1.85 17.58
CA ILE A 242 -6.08 0.65 17.07
C ILE A 242 -7.47 0.48 17.71
N VAL A 243 -7.61 0.72 19.02
CA VAL A 243 -8.91 0.68 19.69
C VAL A 243 -9.87 1.72 19.08
N LYS A 244 -9.41 2.96 18.91
CA LYS A 244 -10.21 4.01 18.26
C LYS A 244 -10.59 3.66 16.83
N SER A 245 -9.67 3.08 16.06
CA SER A 245 -9.93 2.62 14.70
C SER A 245 -11.01 1.54 14.67
N LYS A 246 -10.97 0.55 15.58
CA LYS A 246 -12.01 -0.48 15.69
C LYS A 246 -13.37 0.08 16.12
N GLU A 247 -13.38 1.06 17.03
CA GLU A 247 -14.62 1.75 17.41
C GLU A 247 -15.21 2.56 16.27
N LEU A 248 -14.35 3.21 15.48
CA LEU A 248 -14.74 3.96 14.31
C LEU A 248 -15.25 3.02 13.21
N ASP A 249 -14.60 1.88 12.97
CA ASP A 249 -15.02 0.89 11.98
C ASP A 249 -16.45 0.38 12.23
N LYS A 250 -16.83 0.17 13.49
CA LYS A 250 -18.22 -0.16 13.85
C LYS A 250 -19.23 0.92 13.44
N LYS A 251 -18.81 2.19 13.40
CA LYS A 251 -19.66 3.33 13.06
C LYS A 251 -19.70 3.60 11.57
N ILE A 252 -18.55 3.54 10.90
CA ILE A 252 -18.42 4.01 9.51
C ILE A 252 -18.02 2.91 8.52
N GLY A 253 -17.61 1.74 8.99
CA GLY A 253 -17.14 0.63 8.16
C GLY A 253 -18.18 0.18 7.13
N HIS A 254 -19.47 0.23 7.48
CA HIS A 254 -20.56 -0.09 6.56
C HIS A 254 -20.57 0.79 5.30
N PHE A 255 -20.21 2.08 5.40
CA PHE A 255 -20.10 2.97 4.24
C PHE A 255 -19.02 2.53 3.24
N PHE A 256 -17.99 1.82 3.69
CA PHE A 256 -16.93 1.26 2.84
C PHE A 256 -17.32 -0.11 2.27
N LYS A 257 -18.09 -0.90 3.04
CA LYS A 257 -18.58 -2.24 2.63
C LYS A 257 -19.67 -2.16 1.56
N ASP A 258 -20.55 -1.17 1.65
CA ASP A 258 -21.60 -0.93 0.64
C ASP A 258 -21.00 -0.58 -0.74
N GLY A 259 -19.76 -0.07 -0.77
CA GLY A 259 -19.00 0.17 -1.99
C GLY A 259 -18.42 -1.09 -2.66
N LEU A 260 -18.19 -2.16 -1.89
CA LEU A 260 -17.70 -3.47 -2.38
C LEU A 260 -18.82 -4.34 -2.96
N LEU A 261 -20.09 -4.07 -2.61
CA LEU A 261 -21.27 -4.67 -3.22
C LEU A 261 -21.60 -4.03 -4.58
N THR A 262 -20.67 -4.09 -5.54
CA THR A 262 -20.99 -3.80 -6.95
C THR A 262 -20.64 -4.96 -7.88
N ASN A 263 -21.04 -6.17 -7.49
CA ASN A 263 -21.24 -7.27 -8.42
C ASN A 263 -22.65 -7.23 -9.02
N LYS A 264 -22.80 -6.48 -10.13
CA LYS A 264 -23.61 -6.79 -11.35
C LYS A 264 -23.96 -5.53 -12.17
N THR A 265 -24.02 -4.35 -11.58
CA THR A 265 -24.45 -3.12 -12.29
C THR A 265 -23.31 -2.31 -12.90
N THR A 266 -22.08 -2.38 -12.35
CA THR A 266 -20.93 -1.64 -12.89
C THR A 266 -20.45 -2.22 -14.23
N THR A 267 -20.61 -3.53 -14.45
CA THR A 267 -20.37 -4.16 -15.76
C THR A 267 -21.30 -3.59 -16.84
N PHE A 268 -22.52 -3.20 -16.48
CA PHE A 268 -23.45 -2.53 -17.40
C PHE A 268 -23.04 -1.10 -17.74
N MET A 269 -22.46 -0.34 -16.79
CA MET A 269 -21.97 1.01 -17.06
C MET A 269 -20.63 1.04 -17.81
N VAL A 270 -19.75 0.07 -17.59
CA VAL A 270 -18.52 -0.07 -18.39
C VAL A 270 -18.85 -0.51 -19.83
N LEU A 271 -19.82 -1.40 -20.04
CA LEU A 271 -20.29 -1.75 -21.38
C LEU A 271 -21.02 -0.58 -22.09
N ALA A 272 -21.81 0.21 -21.36
CA ALA A 272 -22.44 1.41 -21.91
C ALA A 272 -21.42 2.52 -22.23
N GLY A 273 -20.38 2.69 -21.40
CA GLY A 273 -19.29 3.64 -21.62
C GLY A 273 -18.41 3.28 -22.82
N VAL A 274 -18.07 2.00 -23.00
CA VAL A 274 -17.33 1.52 -24.18
C VAL A 274 -18.20 1.64 -25.45
N GLY A 275 -19.51 1.43 -25.36
CA GLY A 275 -20.45 1.63 -26.47
C GLY A 275 -20.55 3.09 -26.94
N VAL A 276 -20.49 4.05 -26.01
CA VAL A 276 -20.52 5.49 -26.35
C VAL A 276 -19.19 5.95 -26.97
N VAL A 277 -18.04 5.45 -26.50
CA VAL A 277 -16.73 5.79 -27.09
C VAL A 277 -16.58 5.18 -28.49
N ALA A 278 -17.08 3.96 -28.73
CA ALA A 278 -17.10 3.34 -30.05
C ALA A 278 -18.04 4.07 -31.04
N ALA A 279 -19.20 4.55 -30.58
CA ALA A 279 -20.13 5.32 -31.42
C ALA A 279 -19.62 6.72 -31.77
N VAL A 280 -18.91 7.38 -30.84
CA VAL A 280 -18.30 8.70 -31.07
C VAL A 280 -17.06 8.59 -31.99
N ALA A 281 -16.27 7.52 -31.86
CA ALA A 281 -15.16 7.24 -32.77
C ALA A 281 -15.63 6.91 -34.20
N ALA A 282 -16.71 6.11 -34.34
CA ALA A 282 -17.31 5.84 -35.65
C ALA A 282 -17.95 7.10 -36.28
N GLY A 283 -18.58 7.96 -35.47
CA GLY A 283 -19.16 9.24 -35.92
C GLY A 283 -18.13 10.28 -36.37
N LEU A 284 -16.96 10.32 -35.72
CA LEU A 284 -15.85 11.21 -36.09
C LEU A 284 -15.01 10.69 -37.28
N CYS A 285 -14.98 9.37 -37.51
CA CYS A 285 -14.38 8.80 -38.71
C CYS A 285 -15.26 8.99 -39.96
N MET A 286 -16.59 9.03 -39.83
CA MET A 286 -17.49 9.27 -40.97
C MET A 286 -17.63 10.76 -41.35
N SER A 287 -17.36 11.70 -40.45
CA SER A 287 -17.41 13.14 -40.76
C SER A 287 -16.15 13.67 -41.45
N ARG A 288 -15.01 12.97 -41.35
CA ARG A 288 -13.77 13.32 -42.08
C ARG A 288 -13.71 12.86 -43.53
N HIS A 289 -14.68 12.08 -44.02
CA HIS A 289 -14.73 11.64 -45.42
C HIS A 289 -15.74 12.39 -46.31
N LYS A 290 -16.38 13.46 -45.82
CA LYS A 290 -17.31 14.29 -46.62
C LYS A 290 -16.80 15.71 -46.96
N SER A 291 -15.50 15.99 -46.79
CA SER A 291 -14.90 17.29 -47.15
C SER A 291 -13.64 17.15 -48.02
N THR A 292 -13.73 16.32 -49.06
CA THR A 292 -12.77 16.31 -50.18
C THR A 292 -13.42 15.67 -51.39
N LYS A 293 -14.38 16.40 -51.98
CA LYS A 293 -14.72 16.33 -53.41
C LYS A 293 -15.25 17.71 -53.81
N GLU A 294 -14.37 18.47 -54.48
CA GLU A 294 -14.78 19.20 -55.67
C GLU A 294 -15.37 18.23 -56.71
#